data_AF-A0A968XBS2-F1
#
_entry.id   AF-A0A968XBS2-F1
#
_cell.length_a   1.000
_cell.length_b   1.000
_cell.length_c   1.000
_cell.angle_alpha   90.00
_cell.angle_beta   90.00
_cell.angle_gamma   90.00
#
_symmetry.space_group_name_H-M   'P 1'
#
loop_
_entity.id
_entity.type
_entity.pdbx_description
1 polymer ?
#
loop_
_entity_poly.entity_id
_entity_poly.type
_entity_poly.pdbx_seq_one_letter_code
_entity_poly.pdbx_strand_id
1 'polypeptide(L)'
;MDRQERIGRSIVTVDQMQAIEQSMFEAGMPVAALMEKAALKLVDRLMQLYLAPSQVGILVGTGHNGGDALVVARELSLQGYEIKLHCPVNPTKELTLTHLNYARRLGLPLCEDLEELHTSDWLIDGLFGFGLSRALSAQAQALIEQVNQWDKPVVALDLPSGLDGNTGKPWGAAIRAKTTLCLGLWKLGLLQEDALPWVGQVELIDIGISPPDPETLQRVTPNWITETLPLPKPPTTHKYEQGHLLLVVGSDRYPAAAVWPDSVPGRVGWGCCRSPSLAPSNPSWRPS
;
A
#
# COMPACT_ATOMS: atom_id res chain seq x y z
N MET A 1 -2.31 19.65 -12.35
CA MET A 1 -2.31 18.67 -11.24
C MET A 1 -1.00 18.82 -10.49
N ASP A 2 -1.05 19.05 -9.19
CA ASP A 2 0.14 19.15 -8.34
C ASP A 2 0.94 17.83 -8.34
N ARG A 3 2.25 17.89 -8.09
CA ARG A 3 3.13 16.71 -8.09
C ARG A 3 2.65 15.67 -7.07
N GLN A 4 2.23 16.08 -5.87
CA GLN A 4 1.75 15.15 -4.85
C GLN A 4 0.50 14.41 -5.30
N GLU A 5 -0.41 15.11 -5.97
CA GLU A 5 -1.63 14.51 -6.52
C GLU A 5 -1.31 13.52 -7.64
N ARG A 6 -0.38 13.84 -8.54
CA ARG A 6 0.08 12.88 -9.58
C ARG A 6 0.60 11.60 -8.94
N ILE A 7 1.50 11.72 -7.95
CA ILE A 7 2.07 10.58 -7.23
C ILE A 7 0.99 9.78 -6.50
N GLY A 8 0.06 10.48 -5.83
CA GLY A 8 -1.05 9.85 -5.10
C GLY A 8 -2.04 9.10 -5.99
N ARG A 9 -2.07 9.38 -7.29
CA ARG A 9 -2.94 8.73 -8.28
C ARG A 9 -2.23 7.67 -9.12
N SER A 10 -0.92 7.79 -9.33
CA SER A 10 -0.15 6.88 -10.16
C SER A 10 -0.08 5.49 -9.53
N ILE A 11 -0.46 4.49 -10.33
CA ILE A 11 -0.33 3.07 -10.01
C ILE A 11 0.65 2.49 -11.03
N VAL A 12 1.58 1.65 -10.58
CA VAL A 12 2.58 1.00 -11.41
C VAL A 12 2.62 -0.50 -11.17
N THR A 13 2.91 -1.24 -12.23
CA THR A 13 3.37 -2.62 -12.16
C THR A 13 4.81 -2.67 -11.63
N VAL A 14 5.24 -3.85 -11.20
CA VAL A 14 6.62 -4.13 -10.80
C VAL A 14 7.59 -3.74 -11.92
N ASP A 15 7.32 -4.14 -13.16
CA ASP A 15 8.21 -3.86 -14.31
C ASP A 15 8.32 -2.35 -14.59
N GLN A 16 7.20 -1.62 -14.51
CA GLN A 16 7.21 -0.16 -14.65
C GLN A 16 8.01 0.51 -13.54
N MET A 17 7.86 0.07 -12.29
CA MET A 17 8.64 0.59 -11.16
C MET A 17 10.14 0.34 -11.37
N GLN A 18 10.52 -0.87 -11.81
CA GLN A 18 11.91 -1.20 -12.12
C GLN A 18 12.47 -0.31 -13.23
N ALA A 19 11.72 -0.10 -14.32
CA ALA A 19 12.12 0.77 -15.41
C ALA A 19 12.31 2.23 -14.97
N ILE A 20 11.44 2.72 -14.08
CA ILE A 20 11.54 4.08 -13.51
C ILE A 20 12.81 4.21 -12.67
N GLU A 21 13.09 3.27 -11.75
CA GLU A 21 14.31 3.30 -10.95
C GLU A 21 15.57 3.19 -11.82
N GLN A 22 15.56 2.27 -12.79
CA GLN A 22 16.68 2.10 -13.70
C GLN A 22 16.97 3.38 -14.49
N SER A 23 15.95 4.04 -15.04
CA SER A 23 16.10 5.30 -15.75
C SER A 23 16.68 6.40 -14.86
N MET A 24 16.27 6.47 -13.58
CA MET A 24 16.85 7.41 -12.62
C MET A 24 18.34 7.16 -12.36
N PHE A 25 18.73 5.89 -12.22
CA PHE A 25 20.12 5.51 -12.00
C PHE A 25 20.99 5.77 -13.24
N GLU A 26 20.47 5.50 -14.43
CA GLU A 26 21.13 5.82 -15.71
C GLU A 26 21.28 7.34 -15.90
N ALA A 27 20.32 8.14 -15.39
CA ALA A 27 20.40 9.59 -15.35
C ALA A 27 21.35 10.15 -14.27
N GLY A 28 22.02 9.28 -13.50
CA GLY A 28 23.05 9.66 -12.53
C GLY A 28 22.60 9.76 -11.08
N MET A 29 21.37 9.37 -10.73
CA MET A 29 20.96 9.25 -9.32
C MET A 29 21.72 8.08 -8.67
N PRO A 30 22.50 8.29 -7.59
CA PRO A 30 23.16 7.18 -6.91
C PRO A 30 22.15 6.32 -6.15
N VAL A 31 22.24 4.99 -6.30
CA VAL A 31 21.37 4.02 -5.58
C VAL A 31 21.44 4.23 -4.07
N ALA A 32 22.65 4.43 -3.53
CA ALA A 32 22.86 4.72 -2.11
C ALA A 32 22.14 6.01 -1.64
N ALA A 33 22.13 7.05 -2.47
CA ALA A 33 21.45 8.30 -2.14
C ALA A 33 19.92 8.16 -2.14
N LEU A 34 19.37 7.33 -3.04
CA LEU A 34 17.94 7.02 -3.05
C LEU A 34 17.55 6.18 -1.82
N MET A 35 18.33 5.14 -1.49
CA MET A 35 18.15 4.29 -0.31
C MET A 35 18.17 5.10 0.99
N GLU A 36 19.20 5.94 1.18
CA GLU A 36 19.29 6.83 2.35
C GLU A 36 18.09 7.78 2.46
N LYS A 37 17.68 8.38 1.33
CA LYS A 37 16.50 9.26 1.30
C LYS A 37 15.21 8.51 1.63
N ALA A 38 15.02 7.30 1.11
CA ALA A 38 13.86 6.48 1.39
C ALA A 38 13.81 6.10 2.88
N ALA A 39 14.92 5.61 3.42
CA ALA A 39 15.05 5.21 4.82
C ALA A 39 14.79 6.36 5.79
N LEU A 40 15.31 7.57 5.55
CA LEU A 40 15.05 8.72 6.41
C LEU A 40 13.55 9.07 6.47
N LYS A 41 12.85 9.00 5.34
CA LYS A 41 11.39 9.21 5.29
C LYS A 41 10.61 8.09 5.99
N LEU A 42 11.10 6.86 5.90
CA LEU A 42 10.56 5.73 6.65
C LEU A 42 10.73 5.95 8.16
N VAL A 43 11.92 6.38 8.61
CA VAL A 43 12.21 6.69 10.02
C VAL A 43 11.28 7.78 10.55
N ASP A 44 11.16 8.89 9.82
CA ASP A 44 10.24 9.99 10.18
C ASP A 44 8.82 9.47 10.39
N ARG A 45 8.35 8.57 9.51
CA ARG A 45 7.01 8.01 9.62
C ARG A 45 6.88 7.00 10.76
N LEU A 46 7.87 6.13 10.93
CA LEU A 46 7.91 5.13 12.01
C LEU A 46 7.86 5.80 13.38
N MET A 47 8.60 6.90 13.58
CA MET A 47 8.58 7.67 14.82
C MET A 47 7.23 8.35 15.11
N GLN A 48 6.41 8.60 14.08
CA GLN A 48 5.03 9.10 14.26
C GLN A 48 4.05 7.98 14.63
N LEU A 49 4.30 6.77 14.12
CA LEU A 49 3.49 5.58 14.42
C LEU A 49 3.79 5.01 15.81
N TYR A 50 5.06 5.06 16.22
CA TYR A 50 5.57 4.55 17.49
C TYR A 50 6.28 5.67 18.25
N LEU A 51 5.53 6.47 19.00
CA LEU A 51 5.99 7.75 19.56
C LEU A 51 7.10 7.65 20.63
N ALA A 52 7.30 6.48 21.22
CA ALA A 52 8.30 6.26 22.27
C ALA A 52 9.35 5.25 21.81
N PRO A 53 10.65 5.51 22.08
CA PRO A 53 11.69 4.51 21.88
C PRO A 53 11.33 3.21 22.57
N SER A 54 11.42 2.14 21.80
CA SER A 54 11.02 0.78 22.14
C SER A 54 12.02 -0.20 21.53
N GLN A 55 11.88 -1.48 21.85
CA GLN A 55 12.68 -2.51 21.23
C GLN A 55 12.09 -2.91 19.88
N VAL A 56 12.89 -2.84 18.82
CA VAL A 56 12.48 -3.08 17.43
C VAL A 56 13.25 -4.26 16.87
N GLY A 57 12.52 -5.29 16.43
CA GLY A 57 13.09 -6.39 15.67
C GLY A 57 13.04 -6.08 14.17
N ILE A 58 14.14 -6.26 13.44
CA ILE A 58 14.22 -5.91 12.03
C ILE A 58 14.69 -7.14 11.25
N LEU A 59 13.84 -7.58 10.33
CA LEU A 59 14.12 -8.67 9.41
C LEU A 59 14.83 -8.11 8.19
N VAL A 60 16.08 -8.54 7.96
CA VAL A 60 16.96 -7.98 6.93
C VAL A 60 17.12 -8.93 5.76
N GLY A 61 16.59 -8.53 4.61
CA GLY A 61 16.67 -9.27 3.36
C GLY A 61 18.01 -9.19 2.65
N THR A 62 18.13 -9.95 1.56
CA THR A 62 19.38 -10.03 0.79
C THR A 62 19.53 -8.94 -0.28
N GLY A 63 18.44 -8.23 -0.59
CA GLY A 63 18.33 -7.22 -1.65
C GLY A 63 18.38 -5.78 -1.15
N HIS A 64 17.94 -4.83 -1.98
CA HIS A 64 17.89 -3.42 -1.60
C HIS A 64 16.89 -3.12 -0.48
N ASN A 65 15.77 -3.86 -0.37
CA ASN A 65 14.83 -3.70 0.76
C ASN A 65 15.51 -3.98 2.12
N GLY A 66 16.42 -4.96 2.16
CA GLY A 66 17.25 -5.19 3.34
C GLY A 66 18.24 -4.04 3.60
N GLY A 67 18.68 -3.36 2.54
CA GLY A 67 19.49 -2.15 2.64
C GLY A 67 18.72 -0.99 3.26
N ASP A 68 17.49 -0.73 2.79
CA ASP A 68 16.57 0.23 3.39
C ASP A 68 16.36 -0.08 4.87
N ALA A 69 16.08 -1.35 5.21
CA ALA A 69 15.90 -1.78 6.60
C ALA A 69 17.14 -1.56 7.48
N LEU A 70 18.36 -1.75 6.94
CA LEU A 70 19.61 -1.52 7.67
C LEU A 70 19.89 -0.02 7.89
N VAL A 71 19.53 0.82 6.92
CA VAL A 71 19.60 2.28 7.11
C VAL A 71 18.57 2.72 8.15
N VAL A 72 17.32 2.23 8.07
CA VAL A 72 16.28 2.47 9.08
C VAL A 72 16.76 2.01 10.47
N ALA A 73 17.37 0.84 10.58
CA ALA A 73 17.94 0.33 11.81
C ALA A 73 18.98 1.27 12.42
N ARG A 74 19.93 1.73 11.60
CA ARG A 74 20.94 2.70 12.01
C ARG A 74 20.29 3.96 12.53
N GLU A 75 19.40 4.56 11.76
CA GLU A 75 18.78 5.84 12.11
C GLU A 75 17.90 5.74 13.36
N LEU A 76 17.07 4.70 13.50
CA LEU A 76 16.29 4.47 14.71
C LEU A 76 17.18 4.28 15.95
N SER A 77 18.32 3.59 15.81
CA SER A 77 19.26 3.47 16.93
C SER A 77 19.81 4.82 17.39
N LEU A 78 20.05 5.76 16.47
CA LEU A 78 20.47 7.13 16.79
C LEU A 78 19.36 7.94 17.48
N GLN A 79 18.09 7.57 17.25
CA GLN A 79 16.92 8.14 17.93
C GLN A 79 16.60 7.46 19.27
N GLY A 80 17.44 6.51 19.72
CA GLY A 80 17.33 5.87 21.03
C GLY A 80 16.49 4.59 21.07
N TYR A 81 16.08 4.04 19.93
CA TYR A 81 15.42 2.73 19.88
C TYR A 81 16.42 1.60 20.11
N GLU A 82 16.00 0.55 20.80
CA GLU A 82 16.79 -0.68 20.94
C GLU A 82 16.57 -1.57 19.73
N ILE A 83 17.63 -1.85 18.96
CA ILE A 83 17.52 -2.58 17.70
C ILE A 83 17.99 -4.02 17.85
N LYS A 84 17.24 -4.97 17.28
CA LYS A 84 17.66 -6.35 17.05
C LYS A 84 17.52 -6.69 15.57
N LEU A 85 18.62 -7.08 14.94
CA LEU A 85 18.64 -7.44 13.53
C LEU A 85 18.59 -8.96 13.40
N HIS A 86 17.76 -9.49 12.51
CA HIS A 86 17.87 -10.87 12.05
C HIS A 86 18.09 -10.91 10.55
N CYS A 87 19.18 -11.54 10.12
CA CYS A 87 19.57 -11.64 8.72
C CYS A 87 19.69 -13.14 8.36
N PRO A 88 18.61 -13.76 7.86
CA PRO A 88 18.56 -15.22 7.66
C PRO A 88 19.57 -15.71 6.60
N VAL A 89 19.91 -14.84 5.65
CA VAL A 89 20.89 -15.09 4.59
C VAL A 89 21.71 -13.83 4.39
N ASN A 90 23.02 -13.98 4.25
CA ASN A 90 23.90 -12.84 3.97
C ASN A 90 23.43 -12.05 2.72
N PRO A 91 23.50 -10.70 2.75
CA PRO A 91 23.11 -9.90 1.62
C PRO A 91 23.89 -10.23 0.34
N THR A 92 23.17 -10.21 -0.78
CA THR A 92 23.74 -10.47 -2.11
C THR A 92 24.10 -9.18 -2.84
N LYS A 93 23.46 -8.06 -2.46
CA LYS A 93 23.78 -6.72 -2.99
C LYS A 93 24.93 -6.12 -2.18
N GLU A 94 25.95 -5.63 -2.90
CA GLU A 94 27.14 -5.02 -2.30
C GLU A 94 26.81 -3.84 -1.38
N LEU A 95 25.87 -2.98 -1.81
CA LEU A 95 25.42 -1.85 -1.01
C LEU A 95 24.75 -2.31 0.30
N THR A 96 23.85 -3.30 0.23
CA THR A 96 23.21 -3.88 1.43
C THR A 96 24.23 -4.53 2.36
N LEU A 97 25.22 -5.25 1.80
CA LEU A 97 26.31 -5.84 2.59
C LEU A 97 27.16 -4.74 3.27
N THR A 98 27.39 -3.62 2.59
CA THR A 98 28.10 -2.46 3.16
C THR A 98 27.35 -1.89 4.35
N HIS A 99 26.03 -1.71 4.25
CA HIS A 99 25.20 -1.26 5.38
C HIS A 99 25.17 -2.29 6.52
N LEU A 100 25.15 -3.60 6.23
CA LEU A 100 25.20 -4.63 7.26
C LEU A 100 26.53 -4.60 8.02
N ASN A 101 27.64 -4.47 7.31
CA ASN A 101 28.96 -4.34 7.91
C ASN A 101 29.10 -3.06 8.73
N TYR A 102 28.45 -1.98 8.30
CA TYR A 102 28.43 -0.74 9.06
C TYR A 102 27.58 -0.86 10.33
N ALA A 103 26.38 -1.46 10.25
CA ALA A 103 25.54 -1.77 11.41
C ALA A 103 26.30 -2.60 12.46
N ARG A 104 27.06 -3.63 12.03
CA ARG A 104 27.95 -4.41 12.91
C ARG A 104 29.01 -3.53 13.60
N ARG A 105 29.63 -2.60 12.86
CA ARG A 105 30.64 -1.68 13.42
C ARG A 105 30.05 -0.68 14.42
N LEU A 106 28.77 -0.34 14.28
CA LEU A 106 28.03 0.47 15.24
C LEU A 106 27.59 -0.34 16.48
N GLY A 107 27.82 -1.65 16.49
CA GLY A 107 27.45 -2.54 17.59
C GLY A 107 25.98 -2.91 17.62
N LEU A 108 25.25 -2.80 16.50
CA LEU A 108 23.86 -3.25 16.43
C LEU A 108 23.80 -4.78 16.56
N PRO A 109 23.03 -5.34 17.52
CA PRO A 109 22.90 -6.77 17.72
C PRO A 109 22.39 -7.50 16.47
N LEU A 110 23.13 -8.51 16.03
CA LEU A 110 22.71 -9.44 14.98
C LEU A 110 22.35 -10.78 15.64
N CYS A 111 21.07 -11.06 15.72
CA CYS A 111 20.49 -12.28 16.26
C CYS A 111 20.65 -13.44 15.28
N GLU A 112 21.18 -14.55 15.76
CA GLU A 112 21.33 -15.78 14.97
C GLU A 112 19.99 -16.51 14.86
N ASP A 113 19.23 -16.54 15.96
CA ASP A 113 17.90 -17.12 15.99
C ASP A 113 16.84 -16.04 15.77
N LEU A 114 15.85 -16.36 14.95
CA LEU A 114 14.68 -15.52 14.73
C LEU A 114 13.94 -15.27 16.06
N GLU A 115 13.89 -16.26 16.95
CA GLU A 115 13.14 -16.19 18.22
C GLU A 115 13.64 -15.06 19.14
N GLU A 116 14.89 -14.61 18.99
CA GLU A 116 15.43 -13.47 19.73
C GLU A 116 14.65 -12.16 19.46
N LEU A 117 14.04 -12.03 18.28
CA LEU A 117 13.21 -10.88 17.89
C LEU A 117 11.81 -10.94 18.51
N HIS A 118 11.35 -12.09 19.02
CA HIS A 118 10.02 -12.21 19.62
C HIS A 118 9.84 -11.31 20.87
N THR A 119 10.96 -10.98 21.52
CA THR A 119 10.98 -10.06 22.67
C THR A 119 10.84 -8.59 22.31
N SER A 120 10.97 -8.22 21.03
CA SER A 120 10.77 -6.86 20.56
C SER A 120 9.31 -6.42 20.71
N ASP A 121 9.09 -5.12 20.88
CA ASP A 121 7.75 -4.52 21.00
C ASP A 121 6.99 -4.55 19.67
N TRP A 122 7.73 -4.39 18.56
CA TRP A 122 7.22 -4.42 17.19
C TRP A 122 8.32 -4.78 16.20
N LEU A 123 7.92 -5.07 14.97
CA LEU A 123 8.83 -5.60 13.94
C LEU A 123 8.81 -4.76 12.67
N ILE A 124 9.96 -4.73 12.00
CA ILE A 124 10.12 -4.19 10.64
C ILE A 124 10.41 -5.35 9.70
N ASP A 125 9.62 -5.44 8.64
CA ASP A 125 9.83 -6.36 7.55
C ASP A 125 10.59 -5.69 6.40
N GLY A 126 11.85 -6.08 6.24
CA GLY A 126 12.74 -5.69 5.15
C GLY A 126 13.29 -6.88 4.36
N LEU A 127 12.61 -8.04 4.35
CA LEU A 127 13.13 -9.25 3.70
C LEU A 127 13.09 -9.15 2.16
N PHE A 128 11.92 -8.80 1.62
CA PHE A 128 11.67 -8.74 0.18
C PHE A 128 10.77 -7.52 -0.12
N GLY A 129 11.15 -6.73 -1.13
CA GLY A 129 10.31 -5.64 -1.64
C GLY A 129 9.68 -6.02 -2.99
N PHE A 130 9.31 -5.01 -3.79
CA PHE A 130 8.69 -5.22 -5.12
C PHE A 130 9.53 -6.03 -6.12
N GLY A 131 10.84 -6.20 -5.89
CA GLY A 131 11.73 -7.00 -6.73
C GLY A 131 11.54 -8.53 -6.64
N LEU A 132 10.64 -9.02 -5.78
CA LEU A 132 10.33 -10.45 -5.68
C LEU A 132 9.51 -10.92 -6.90
N SER A 133 10.12 -11.78 -7.72
CA SER A 133 9.53 -12.27 -8.98
C SER A 133 9.36 -13.79 -9.05
N ARG A 134 9.53 -14.49 -7.91
CA ARG A 134 9.48 -15.96 -7.84
C ARG A 134 8.98 -16.44 -6.49
N ALA A 135 8.54 -17.70 -6.47
CA ALA A 135 8.16 -18.40 -5.25
C ALA A 135 9.28 -18.36 -4.19
N LEU A 136 8.87 -18.16 -2.93
CA LEU A 136 9.78 -18.20 -1.79
C LEU A 136 10.32 -19.62 -1.57
N SER A 137 11.56 -19.72 -1.06
CA SER A 137 12.08 -21.01 -0.60
C SER A 137 11.30 -21.50 0.62
N ALA A 138 11.35 -22.81 0.89
CA ALA A 138 10.71 -23.39 2.06
C ALA A 138 11.19 -22.74 3.37
N GLN A 139 12.47 -22.39 3.47
CA GLN A 139 13.03 -21.70 4.64
C GLN A 139 12.44 -20.28 4.80
N ALA A 140 12.30 -19.53 3.71
CA ALA A 140 11.72 -18.20 3.76
C ALA A 140 10.22 -18.23 4.11
N GLN A 141 9.49 -19.22 3.59
CA GLN A 141 8.08 -19.43 3.95
C GLN A 141 7.94 -19.75 5.44
N ALA A 142 8.74 -20.69 5.97
CA ALA A 142 8.72 -21.05 7.38
C ALA A 142 9.05 -19.87 8.31
N LEU A 143 10.03 -19.04 7.94
CA LEU A 143 10.38 -17.83 8.68
C LEU A 143 9.19 -16.85 8.73
N ILE A 144 8.56 -16.59 7.59
CA ILE A 144 7.39 -15.69 7.51
C ILE A 144 6.22 -16.25 8.33
N GLU A 145 5.97 -17.56 8.24
CA GLU A 145 4.92 -18.23 9.01
C GLU A 145 5.18 -18.16 10.52
N GLN A 146 6.43 -18.29 10.98
CA GLN A 146 6.79 -18.11 12.39
C GLN A 146 6.56 -16.67 12.86
N VAL A 147 6.98 -15.67 12.08
CA VAL A 147 6.72 -14.25 12.41
C VAL A 147 5.23 -13.96 12.49
N ASN A 148 4.43 -14.51 11.57
CA ASN A 148 2.98 -14.33 11.54
C ASN A 148 2.24 -15.01 12.71
N GLN A 149 2.89 -15.93 13.43
CA GLN A 149 2.33 -16.55 14.65
C GLN A 149 2.53 -15.67 15.89
N TRP A 150 3.45 -14.71 15.83
CA TRP A 150 3.69 -13.79 16.93
C TRP A 150 2.60 -12.71 16.99
N ASP A 151 2.08 -12.44 18.19
CA ASP A 151 1.13 -11.35 18.43
C ASP A 151 1.89 -10.01 18.54
N LYS A 152 2.54 -9.62 17.44
CA LYS A 152 3.38 -8.43 17.34
C LYS A 152 3.02 -7.62 16.11
N PRO A 153 2.93 -6.28 16.20
CA PRO A 153 2.68 -5.46 15.04
C PRO A 153 3.90 -5.45 14.12
N VAL A 154 3.69 -5.76 12.84
CA VAL A 154 4.73 -5.71 11.80
C VAL A 154 4.51 -4.51 10.89
N VAL A 155 5.57 -3.76 10.60
CA VAL A 155 5.59 -2.72 9.57
C VAL A 155 6.40 -3.20 8.38
N ALA A 156 5.76 -3.33 7.22
CA ALA A 156 6.43 -3.70 5.98
C ALA A 156 7.02 -2.48 5.27
N LEU A 157 8.29 -2.58 4.89
CA LEU A 157 8.95 -1.61 4.03
C LEU A 157 8.65 -1.96 2.57
N ASP A 158 8.06 -1.00 1.85
CA ASP A 158 7.59 -1.11 0.47
C ASP A 158 6.40 -2.05 0.23
N LEU A 159 6.57 -3.34 0.50
CA LEU A 159 5.57 -4.40 0.33
C LEU A 159 5.74 -5.42 1.45
N PRO A 160 4.66 -6.06 1.96
CA PRO A 160 4.82 -7.22 2.82
C PRO A 160 5.60 -8.30 2.09
N SER A 161 6.69 -8.75 2.71
CA SER A 161 7.57 -9.76 2.16
C SER A 161 6.81 -11.01 1.79
N GLY A 162 7.02 -11.49 0.56
CA GLY A 162 6.31 -12.62 -0.01
C GLY A 162 5.06 -12.26 -0.81
N LEU A 163 4.61 -11.01 -0.79
CA LEU A 163 3.49 -10.56 -1.61
C LEU A 163 3.94 -10.19 -3.04
N ASP A 164 3.17 -10.60 -4.04
CA ASP A 164 3.36 -10.19 -5.42
C ASP A 164 2.91 -8.73 -5.63
N GLY A 165 3.84 -7.87 -6.05
CA GLY A 165 3.60 -6.44 -6.31
C GLY A 165 2.66 -6.13 -7.48
N ASN A 166 2.28 -7.12 -8.30
CA ASN A 166 1.29 -6.97 -9.38
C ASN A 166 -0.07 -7.55 -9.00
N THR A 167 -0.09 -8.78 -8.46
CA THR A 167 -1.34 -9.52 -8.25
C THR A 167 -1.89 -9.42 -6.82
N GLY A 168 -1.07 -9.00 -5.85
CA GLY A 168 -1.44 -8.99 -4.45
C GLY A 168 -1.55 -10.39 -3.83
N LYS A 169 -1.08 -11.43 -4.53
CA LYS A 169 -1.10 -12.81 -4.03
C LYS A 169 0.23 -13.19 -3.38
N PRO A 170 0.23 -14.03 -2.34
CA PRO A 170 1.47 -14.56 -1.77
C PRO A 170 2.23 -15.49 -2.73
N TRP A 171 3.54 -15.39 -2.72
CA TRP A 171 4.50 -16.32 -3.31
C TRP A 171 4.74 -17.54 -2.40
N GLY A 172 3.66 -18.19 -1.98
CA GLY A 172 3.63 -19.27 -0.99
C GLY A 172 3.21 -18.79 0.40
N ALA A 173 3.94 -17.84 0.96
CA ALA A 173 3.62 -17.17 2.22
C ALA A 173 3.87 -15.66 2.07
N ALA A 174 3.19 -14.84 2.88
CA ALA A 174 3.44 -13.41 2.97
C ALA A 174 3.35 -12.92 4.41
N ILE A 175 4.12 -11.89 4.74
CA ILE A 175 4.04 -11.22 6.05
C ILE A 175 2.64 -10.59 6.21
N ARG A 176 2.05 -10.73 7.39
CA ARG A 176 0.83 -10.02 7.79
C ARG A 176 1.22 -8.71 8.47
N ALA A 177 1.33 -7.66 7.68
CA ALA A 177 1.67 -6.35 8.17
C ALA A 177 0.46 -5.67 8.83
N LYS A 178 0.70 -4.97 9.93
CA LYS A 178 -0.25 -3.98 10.48
C LYS A 178 -0.24 -2.71 9.64
N THR A 179 0.93 -2.34 9.13
CA THR A 179 1.15 -1.15 8.30
C THR A 179 2.14 -1.46 7.19
N THR A 180 1.85 -1.02 5.97
CA THR A 180 2.76 -1.12 4.82
C THR A 180 3.13 0.29 4.37
N LEU A 181 4.43 0.58 4.32
CA LEU A 181 4.97 1.87 3.87
C LEU A 181 5.48 1.73 2.44
N CYS A 182 4.58 1.92 1.48
CA CYS A 182 4.85 1.82 0.04
C CYS A 182 5.79 2.93 -0.41
N LEU A 183 6.91 2.58 -1.06
CA LEU A 183 7.92 3.57 -1.46
C LEU A 183 7.69 4.08 -2.88
N GLY A 184 7.72 5.40 -3.07
CA GLY A 184 7.71 6.05 -4.38
C GLY A 184 6.35 6.14 -5.05
N LEU A 185 5.85 5.03 -5.60
CA LEU A 185 4.59 4.94 -6.33
C LEU A 185 3.81 3.71 -5.88
N TRP A 186 2.47 3.73 -6.03
CA TRP A 186 1.61 2.62 -5.64
C TRP A 186 1.86 1.39 -6.53
N LYS A 187 2.23 0.27 -5.90
CA LYS A 187 2.31 -1.02 -6.59
C LYS A 187 0.91 -1.58 -6.77
N LEU A 188 0.60 -2.05 -7.98
CA LEU A 188 -0.72 -2.57 -8.35
C LEU A 188 -1.25 -3.63 -7.37
N GLY A 189 -0.37 -4.52 -6.90
CA GLY A 189 -0.68 -5.59 -5.97
C GLY A 189 -1.23 -5.10 -4.63
N LEU A 190 -0.77 -3.95 -4.12
CA LEU A 190 -1.25 -3.36 -2.86
C LEU A 190 -2.71 -2.92 -2.93
N LEU A 191 -3.27 -2.79 -4.13
CA LEU A 191 -4.64 -2.33 -4.38
C LEU A 191 -5.57 -3.47 -4.79
N GLN A 192 -5.09 -4.72 -4.78
CA GLN A 192 -5.91 -5.89 -5.09
C GLN A 192 -6.61 -6.42 -3.85
N GLU A 193 -7.79 -7.03 -4.03
CA GLU A 193 -8.56 -7.65 -2.94
C GLU A 193 -7.77 -8.77 -2.24
N ASP A 194 -7.00 -9.55 -3.01
CA ASP A 194 -6.16 -10.63 -2.51
C ASP A 194 -5.07 -10.15 -1.52
N ALA A 195 -4.70 -8.86 -1.58
CA ALA A 195 -3.69 -8.26 -0.71
C ALA A 195 -4.24 -7.85 0.68
N LEU A 196 -5.56 -7.66 0.81
CA LEU A 196 -6.20 -7.15 2.03
C LEU A 196 -5.81 -7.91 3.32
N PRO A 197 -5.63 -9.25 3.32
CA PRO A 197 -5.22 -9.98 4.52
C PRO A 197 -3.78 -9.69 4.97
N TRP A 198 -2.96 -9.07 4.14
CA TRP A 198 -1.50 -8.99 4.31
C TRP A 198 -0.99 -7.57 4.51
N VAL A 199 -1.64 -6.57 3.92
CA VAL A 199 -1.06 -5.22 3.79
C VAL A 199 -1.37 -4.27 4.96
N GLY A 200 -2.42 -4.56 5.75
CA GLY A 200 -2.86 -3.68 6.82
C GLY A 200 -3.20 -2.26 6.32
N GLN A 201 -2.82 -1.23 7.10
CA GLN A 201 -2.91 0.16 6.65
C GLN A 201 -1.77 0.49 5.68
N VAL A 202 -2.10 0.86 4.44
CA VAL A 202 -1.09 1.17 3.43
C VAL A 202 -0.91 2.68 3.28
N GLU A 203 0.34 3.13 3.32
CA GLU A 203 0.70 4.54 3.20
C GLU A 203 1.79 4.71 2.15
N LEU A 204 1.68 5.77 1.34
CA LEU A 204 2.69 6.08 0.33
C LEU A 204 3.72 7.05 0.89
N ILE A 205 4.99 6.67 0.76
CA ILE A 205 6.14 7.48 1.10
C ILE A 205 6.75 8.02 -0.20
N ASP A 206 6.60 9.32 -0.44
CA ASP A 206 7.21 9.98 -1.59
C ASP A 206 8.71 10.14 -1.40
N ILE A 207 9.49 9.32 -2.12
CA ILE A 207 10.96 9.32 -2.10
C ILE A 207 11.58 10.18 -3.21
N GLY A 208 10.79 11.05 -3.86
CA GLY A 208 11.30 11.95 -4.90
C GLY A 208 11.30 11.34 -6.30
N ILE A 209 10.52 10.27 -6.52
CA ILE A 209 10.34 9.67 -7.85
C ILE A 209 9.38 10.54 -8.67
N SER A 210 9.70 10.69 -9.96
CA SER A 210 8.81 11.34 -10.92
C SER A 210 7.74 10.33 -11.34
N PRO A 211 6.44 10.62 -11.12
CA PRO A 211 5.40 9.74 -11.62
C PRO A 211 5.46 9.70 -13.14
N PRO A 212 5.22 8.54 -13.77
CA PRO A 212 5.12 8.44 -15.22
C PRO A 212 3.98 9.34 -15.72
N ASP A 213 3.90 9.49 -17.04
CA ASP A 213 2.72 10.13 -17.62
C ASP A 213 1.45 9.34 -17.26
N PRO A 214 0.29 10.01 -17.15
CA PRO A 214 -0.97 9.38 -16.78
C PRO A 214 -1.26 8.13 -17.64
N GLU A 215 -1.15 6.95 -17.03
CA GLU A 215 -1.57 5.71 -17.68
C GLU A 215 -3.09 5.51 -17.62
N THR A 216 -3.57 4.43 -18.24
CA THR A 216 -4.99 4.04 -18.26
C THR A 216 -5.54 3.72 -16.87
N LEU A 217 -4.68 3.32 -15.93
CA LEU A 217 -5.08 2.98 -14.56
C LEU A 217 -4.59 4.04 -13.56
N GLN A 218 -5.54 4.66 -12.86
CA GLN A 218 -5.27 5.66 -11.83
C GLN A 218 -6.11 5.41 -10.59
N ARG A 219 -5.53 5.72 -9.44
CA ARG A 219 -6.26 5.69 -8.17
C ARG A 219 -7.18 6.89 -8.05
N VAL A 220 -8.39 6.66 -7.58
CA VAL A 220 -9.31 7.72 -7.17
C VAL A 220 -8.88 8.25 -5.81
N THR A 221 -8.68 9.57 -5.73
CA THR A 221 -8.25 10.30 -4.53
C THR A 221 -9.34 11.28 -4.09
N PRO A 222 -9.43 11.62 -2.78
CA PRO A 222 -10.37 12.63 -2.32
C PRO A 222 -10.22 13.98 -3.04
N ASN A 223 -8.99 14.42 -3.29
CA ASN A 223 -8.74 15.70 -3.97
C ASN A 223 -9.25 15.68 -5.42
N TRP A 224 -9.02 14.60 -6.16
CA TRP A 224 -9.60 14.48 -7.50
C TRP A 224 -11.12 14.43 -7.49
N ILE A 225 -11.73 13.77 -6.51
CA ILE A 225 -13.19 13.76 -6.34
C ILE A 225 -13.68 15.19 -6.17
N THR A 226 -13.05 15.99 -5.30
CA THR A 226 -13.45 17.39 -5.05
C THR A 226 -13.22 18.31 -6.24
N GLU A 227 -12.15 18.09 -7.02
CA GLU A 227 -11.86 18.90 -8.21
C GLU A 227 -12.75 18.52 -9.41
N THR A 228 -13.15 17.26 -9.51
CA THR A 228 -13.88 16.72 -10.67
C THR A 228 -15.38 16.78 -10.49
N LEU A 229 -15.87 16.55 -9.27
CA LEU A 229 -17.30 16.68 -9.01
C LEU A 229 -17.70 18.16 -9.00
N PRO A 230 -18.86 18.52 -9.57
CA PRO A 230 -19.38 19.88 -9.54
C PRO A 230 -19.94 20.22 -8.15
N LEU A 231 -19.08 20.23 -7.13
CA LEU A 231 -19.38 20.49 -5.73
C LEU A 231 -18.34 21.46 -5.12
N PRO A 232 -18.75 22.41 -4.25
CA PRO A 232 -20.13 22.73 -3.91
C PRO A 232 -20.84 23.52 -5.02
N LYS A 233 -22.14 23.31 -5.18
CA LYS A 233 -22.97 24.06 -6.13
C LYS A 233 -23.19 25.51 -5.63
N PRO A 234 -23.37 26.50 -6.53
CA PRO A 234 -23.74 27.86 -6.13
C PRO A 234 -24.96 27.90 -5.19
N PRO A 235 -25.02 28.80 -4.21
CA PRO A 235 -26.16 28.92 -3.29
C PRO A 235 -27.49 29.22 -4.00
N THR A 236 -27.43 29.76 -5.21
CA THR A 236 -28.58 30.12 -6.04
C THR A 236 -29.11 28.96 -6.90
N THR A 237 -28.44 27.81 -6.89
CA THR A 237 -28.83 26.66 -7.73
C THR A 237 -30.15 26.07 -7.26
N HIS A 238 -31.12 25.99 -8.16
CA HIS A 238 -32.45 25.45 -7.87
C HIS A 238 -32.66 24.06 -8.49
N LYS A 239 -33.69 23.32 -8.02
CA LYS A 239 -33.89 21.88 -8.32
C LYS A 239 -33.95 21.50 -9.82
N TYR A 240 -34.26 22.43 -10.71
CA TYR A 240 -34.32 22.19 -12.16
C TYR A 240 -32.97 22.35 -12.86
N GLU A 241 -32.00 23.03 -12.23
CA GLU A 241 -30.61 23.16 -12.70
C GLU A 241 -29.73 22.00 -12.24
N GLN A 242 -30.25 21.12 -11.40
CA GLN A 242 -29.53 19.99 -10.79
C GLN A 242 -29.66 18.68 -11.57
N GLY A 243 -30.28 18.72 -12.75
CA GLY A 243 -30.55 17.52 -13.57
C GLY A 243 -31.73 16.70 -13.05
N HIS A 244 -32.27 15.86 -13.93
CA HIS A 244 -33.36 14.94 -13.65
C HIS A 244 -32.87 13.50 -13.87
N LEU A 245 -33.12 12.63 -12.90
CA LEU A 245 -32.78 11.21 -12.98
C LEU A 245 -34.05 10.36 -13.01
N LEU A 246 -34.19 9.52 -14.05
CA LEU A 246 -35.20 8.47 -14.12
C LEU A 246 -34.49 7.13 -13.91
N LEU A 247 -34.83 6.42 -12.83
CA LEU A 247 -34.29 5.09 -12.57
C LEU A 247 -35.30 4.03 -13.01
N VAL A 248 -35.02 3.32 -14.10
CA VAL A 248 -35.84 2.18 -14.55
C VAL A 248 -35.24 0.91 -14.00
N VAL A 249 -35.74 0.46 -12.86
CA VAL A 249 -35.20 -0.67 -12.09
C VAL A 249 -36.31 -1.47 -11.43
N GLY A 250 -36.01 -2.72 -11.07
CA GLY A 250 -36.95 -3.63 -10.44
C GLY A 250 -37.70 -4.52 -11.44
N SER A 251 -38.22 -5.63 -10.92
CA SER A 251 -39.06 -6.59 -11.65
C SER A 251 -39.93 -7.34 -10.64
N ASP A 252 -40.88 -8.15 -11.10
CA ASP A 252 -41.71 -8.99 -10.22
C ASP A 252 -40.86 -9.90 -9.31
N ARG A 253 -39.69 -10.33 -9.78
CA ARG A 253 -38.75 -11.17 -9.02
C ARG A 253 -37.86 -10.36 -8.06
N TYR A 254 -37.62 -9.08 -8.37
CA TYR A 254 -36.76 -8.19 -7.57
C TYR A 254 -37.41 -6.82 -7.33
N PRO A 255 -38.57 -6.77 -6.65
CA PRO A 255 -39.29 -5.52 -6.42
C PRO A 255 -38.51 -4.56 -5.50
N ALA A 256 -37.71 -5.10 -4.58
CA ALA A 256 -36.90 -4.31 -3.65
C ALA A 256 -35.81 -3.45 -4.33
N ALA A 257 -35.39 -3.82 -5.55
CA ALA A 257 -34.41 -3.04 -6.32
C ALA A 257 -34.94 -1.66 -6.75
N ALA A 258 -36.27 -1.48 -6.80
CA ALA A 258 -36.90 -0.19 -7.09
C ALA A 258 -36.97 0.74 -5.88
N VAL A 259 -36.86 0.22 -4.66
CA VAL A 259 -37.12 0.98 -3.42
C VAL A 259 -35.83 1.51 -2.78
N TRP A 260 -34.73 0.78 -2.89
CA TRP A 260 -33.43 1.16 -2.31
C TRP A 260 -32.84 2.48 -2.87
N PRO A 261 -32.89 2.76 -4.19
CA PRO A 261 -32.19 3.91 -4.77
C PRO A 261 -32.78 5.26 -4.40
N ASP A 262 -34.05 5.37 -3.99
CA ASP A 262 -34.76 6.66 -3.92
C ASP A 262 -34.17 7.68 -2.94
N SER A 263 -33.35 7.24 -1.98
CA SER A 263 -32.68 8.12 -1.02
C SER A 263 -31.30 8.63 -1.47
N VAL A 264 -30.72 8.07 -2.53
CA VAL A 264 -29.33 8.33 -2.94
C VAL A 264 -29.20 9.55 -3.85
N PRO A 265 -30.05 9.76 -4.88
CA PRO A 265 -29.89 10.88 -5.81
C PRO A 265 -29.93 12.26 -5.14
N GLY A 266 -30.81 12.46 -4.16
CA GLY A 266 -30.87 13.71 -3.38
C GLY A 266 -29.60 13.96 -2.55
N ARG A 267 -28.92 12.90 -2.08
CA ARG A 267 -27.65 12.99 -1.34
C ARG A 267 -26.44 13.28 -2.23
N VAL A 268 -26.52 12.91 -3.51
CA VAL A 268 -25.47 13.17 -4.54
C VAL A 268 -25.80 14.42 -5.38
N GLY A 269 -26.82 15.19 -4.99
CA GLY A 269 -27.11 16.52 -5.54
C GLY A 269 -28.01 16.54 -6.78
N TRP A 270 -28.82 15.51 -7.02
CA TRP A 270 -29.88 15.52 -8.04
C TRP A 270 -31.15 16.19 -7.51
N GLY A 271 -31.76 17.06 -8.32
CA GLY A 271 -32.91 17.86 -7.90
C GLY A 271 -34.25 17.11 -7.91
N CYS A 272 -34.34 16.00 -8.67
CA CYS A 272 -35.53 15.14 -8.70
C CYS A 272 -35.16 13.73 -9.20
N CYS A 273 -35.58 12.69 -8.46
CA CYS A 273 -35.52 11.29 -8.86
C CYS A 273 -36.93 10.74 -9.03
N ARG A 274 -37.15 9.92 -10.05
CA ARG A 274 -38.38 9.13 -10.22
C ARG A 274 -38.03 7.66 -10.45
N SER A 275 -38.69 6.79 -9.71
CA SER A 275 -38.62 5.33 -9.81
C SER A 275 -40.01 4.78 -10.18
N PRO A 276 -40.34 4.63 -11.48
CA PRO A 276 -41.57 3.95 -11.85
C PRO A 276 -41.45 2.47 -11.44
N SER A 277 -42.15 2.04 -10.38
CA SER A 277 -42.34 0.62 -10.11
C SER A 277 -43.21 0.03 -11.23
N LEU A 278 -42.77 -1.07 -11.84
CA LEU A 278 -43.66 -1.89 -12.66
C LEU A 278 -44.85 -2.29 -11.77
N ALA A 279 -46.05 -1.82 -12.11
CA ALA A 279 -47.27 -2.32 -11.50
C ALA A 279 -47.32 -3.84 -11.73
N PRO A 280 -47.75 -4.65 -10.73
CA PRO A 280 -47.90 -6.08 -10.94
C PRO A 280 -48.73 -6.30 -12.21
N SER A 281 -48.21 -7.14 -13.11
CA SER A 281 -48.84 -7.46 -14.38
C SER A 281 -50.32 -7.79 -14.15
N ASN A 282 -51.20 -6.89 -14.60
CA ASN A 282 -52.63 -7.13 -14.53
C ASN A 282 -52.95 -8.19 -15.59
N PRO A 283 -53.40 -9.41 -15.24
CA PRO A 283 -53.53 -10.52 -16.19
C PRO A 283 -54.73 -10.38 -17.15
N SER A 284 -55.28 -9.16 -17.30
CA SER A 284 -56.55 -8.91 -17.98
C SER A 284 -56.42 -8.30 -19.39
N TRP A 285 -55.22 -8.24 -19.98
CA TRP A 285 -55.09 -7.93 -21.41
C TRP A 285 -55.06 -9.21 -22.25
N ARG A 286 -56.24 -9.67 -22.68
CA ARG A 286 -56.39 -10.55 -23.84
C ARG A 286 -56.76 -9.67 -25.04
N PRO A 287 -55.99 -9.68 -26.15
CA PRO A 287 -56.41 -9.01 -27.37
C PRO A 287 -57.57 -9.79 -27.98
N SER A 288 -58.67 -9.08 -28.26
CA SER A 288 -59.74 -9.51 -29.17
C SER A 288 -59.26 -9.42 -30.61
#